data_AF-A0A7Y0P8Q1-F1
#
_entry.id   AF-A0A7Y0P8Q1-F1
#
_cell.length_a   1.000
_cell.length_b   1.000
_cell.length_c   1.000
_cell.angle_alpha   90.00
_cell.angle_beta   90.00
_cell.angle_gamma   90.00
#
_symmetry.space_group_name_H-M   'P 1'
#
loop_
_entity.id
_entity.type
_entity.pdbx_description
1 polymer ?
#
loop_
_entity_poly.entity_id
_entity_poly.type
_entity_poly.pdbx_seq_one_letter_code
_entity_poly.pdbx_strand_id
1 'polypeptide(L)'
;MNTVRKGDVVLAASLTALGVVLMVADIISDPDPGLRMDSRSWLMVPVFAAATLPILWRRRNMLVVYAVTLAALGIHVLAFGWTVRCGAGLPLSFALAYASGKLTKGWMSVLGLAAAVAVQAIVLVRDSAAGLGIIGVTALMAAVAWGIGAGLRKRSGTRADVIEPAKSYA
;
A
#
# COMPACT_ATOMS: atom_id res chain seq x y z
N MET A 1 -7.70 -3.20 -23.65
CA MET A 1 -7.50 -2.21 -22.57
C MET A 1 -7.97 -2.84 -21.27
N ASN A 2 -7.07 -3.11 -20.31
CA ASN A 2 -7.50 -3.66 -19.02
C ASN A 2 -8.17 -2.55 -18.22
N THR A 3 -9.49 -2.64 -18.09
CA THR A 3 -10.33 -1.68 -17.39
C THR A 3 -10.07 -1.72 -15.88
N VAL A 4 -10.11 -0.54 -15.25
CA VAL A 4 -10.08 -0.41 -13.79
C VAL A 4 -11.28 -1.16 -13.22
N ARG A 5 -11.05 -2.12 -12.31
CA ARG A 5 -12.15 -2.89 -11.72
C ARG A 5 -12.80 -2.11 -10.58
N LYS A 6 -14.09 -2.32 -10.35
CA LYS A 6 -14.82 -1.72 -9.22
C LYS A 6 -14.10 -1.90 -7.88
N GLY A 7 -13.55 -3.09 -7.63
CA GLY A 7 -12.77 -3.35 -6.40
C GLY A 7 -11.43 -2.62 -6.30
N ASP A 8 -10.83 -2.21 -7.43
CA ASP A 8 -9.62 -1.36 -7.40
C ASP A 8 -10.00 0.08 -7.02
N VAL A 9 -11.14 0.59 -7.52
CA VAL A 9 -11.70 1.89 -7.14
C VAL A 9 -12.08 1.93 -5.67
N VAL A 10 -12.79 0.92 -5.17
CA VAL A 10 -13.20 0.85 -3.75
C VAL A 10 -11.97 0.89 -2.85
N LEU A 11 -10.94 0.08 -3.15
CA LEU A 11 -9.73 0.08 -2.34
C LEU A 11 -9.01 1.43 -2.36
N ALA A 12 -8.86 2.04 -3.54
CA ALA A 12 -8.25 3.36 -3.68
C ALA A 12 -9.03 4.41 -2.89
N ALA A 13 -10.35 4.42 -3.02
CA ALA A 13 -11.23 5.35 -2.31
C ALA A 13 -11.14 5.15 -0.79
N SER A 14 -11.16 3.90 -0.29
CA SER A 14 -11.05 3.61 1.13
C SER A 14 -9.70 4.03 1.72
N LEU A 15 -8.59 3.73 1.04
CA LEU A 15 -7.25 4.14 1.49
C LEU A 15 -7.09 5.66 1.45
N THR A 16 -7.65 6.31 0.43
CA THR A 16 -7.63 7.77 0.31
C THR A 16 -8.46 8.42 1.42
N ALA A 17 -9.69 7.95 1.62
CA ALA A 17 -10.58 8.45 2.67
C ALA A 17 -9.94 8.27 4.06
N LEU A 18 -9.38 7.10 4.36
CA LEU A 18 -8.65 6.85 5.59
C LEU A 18 -7.48 7.83 5.77
N GLY A 19 -6.68 8.02 4.72
CA GLY A 19 -5.59 8.98 4.74
C GLY A 19 -6.03 10.42 4.95
N VAL A 20 -7.08 10.85 4.27
CA VAL A 20 -7.66 12.20 4.41
C VAL A 20 -8.14 12.41 5.85
N VAL A 21 -8.90 11.46 6.42
CA VAL A 21 -9.41 11.56 7.79
C VAL A 21 -8.26 11.69 8.79
N LEU A 22 -7.21 10.88 8.65
CA LEU A 22 -6.06 10.92 9.55
C LEU A 22 -5.25 12.22 9.40
N MET A 23 -5.03 12.69 8.17
CA MET A 23 -4.31 13.94 7.93
C MET A 23 -5.09 15.15 8.44
N VAL A 24 -6.42 15.16 8.29
CA VAL A 24 -7.27 16.21 8.86
C VAL A 24 -7.21 16.16 10.39
N ALA A 25 -7.26 14.97 10.99
CA ALA A 25 -7.11 14.82 12.43
C ALA A 25 -5.76 15.38 12.92
N ASP A 26 -4.65 15.09 12.24
CA ASP A 26 -3.32 15.65 12.56
C ASP A 26 -3.28 17.18 12.45
N ILE A 27 -3.94 17.76 11.44
CA ILE A 27 -3.97 19.21 11.23
C ILE A 27 -4.74 19.93 12.35
N ILE A 28 -5.89 19.38 12.77
CA ILE A 28 -6.79 20.05 13.72
C ILE A 28 -6.52 19.71 15.18
N SER A 29 -5.75 18.65 15.46
CA SER A 29 -5.46 18.22 16.83
C SER A 29 -4.54 19.22 17.55
N ASP A 30 -4.74 19.35 18.86
CA ASP A 30 -3.86 20.15 19.71
C ASP A 30 -2.44 19.55 19.75
N PRO A 31 -1.41 20.37 19.95
CA PRO A 31 -0.04 19.87 20.07
C PRO A 31 0.08 18.91 21.26
N ASP A 32 0.31 17.63 20.98
CA ASP A 32 0.67 16.66 21.99
C ASP A 32 2.19 16.77 22.29
N PRO A 33 2.61 17.07 23.52
CA PRO A 33 4.03 17.17 23.87
C PRO A 33 4.80 15.85 23.69
N GLY A 34 4.11 14.71 23.60
CA GLY A 34 4.70 13.40 23.30
C GLY A 34 4.94 13.13 21.81
N LEU A 35 4.37 13.94 20.90
CA LEU A 35 4.47 13.75 19.46
C LEU A 35 5.17 14.94 18.79
N ARG A 36 6.21 14.64 18.02
CA ARG A 36 6.86 15.66 17.18
C ARG A 36 6.05 15.88 15.90
N MET A 37 5.43 17.05 15.74
CA MET A 37 4.77 17.45 14.50
C MET A 37 5.44 18.69 13.92
N ASP A 38 6.14 18.53 12.79
CA ASP A 38 6.85 19.64 12.14
C ASP A 38 5.93 20.45 11.19
N SER A 39 4.79 19.91 10.75
CA SER A 39 3.91 20.54 9.77
C SER A 39 2.43 20.30 10.07
N ARG A 40 1.61 21.34 9.87
CA ARG A 40 0.14 21.31 9.89
C ARG A 40 -0.48 21.84 8.59
N SER A 41 0.29 21.78 7.51
CA SER A 41 -0.15 22.31 6.22
C SER A 41 -1.29 21.48 5.63
N TRP A 42 -2.36 22.15 5.19
CA TRP A 42 -3.45 21.52 4.44
C TRP A 42 -3.00 20.87 3.12
N LEU A 43 -1.81 21.22 2.62
CA LEU A 43 -1.19 20.56 1.46
C LEU A 43 -0.82 19.09 1.71
N MET A 44 -0.78 18.63 2.97
CA MET A 44 -0.55 17.22 3.30
C MET A 44 -1.62 16.31 2.70
N VAL A 45 -2.89 16.75 2.70
CA VAL A 45 -4.04 15.99 2.23
C VAL A 45 -3.96 15.66 0.73
N PRO A 46 -3.84 16.63 -0.20
CA PRO A 46 -3.77 16.32 -1.63
C PRO A 46 -2.50 15.56 -2.00
N VAL A 47 -1.37 15.81 -1.33
CA VAL A 47 -0.13 15.05 -1.57
C VAL A 47 -0.29 13.58 -1.16
N PHE A 48 -0.93 13.33 0.00
CA PHE A 48 -1.20 11.95 0.42
C PHE A 48 -2.22 11.26 -0.50
N ALA A 49 -3.28 11.97 -0.89
CA ALA A 49 -4.27 11.44 -1.84
C ALA A 49 -3.61 11.09 -3.18
N ALA A 50 -2.62 11.87 -3.64
CA ALA A 50 -1.86 11.52 -4.84
C ALA A 50 -1.06 10.22 -4.67
N ALA A 51 -0.58 9.90 -3.46
CA ALA A 51 0.19 8.67 -3.20
C ALA A 51 -0.64 7.38 -3.26
N THR A 52 -1.97 7.47 -3.11
CA THR A 52 -2.90 6.32 -3.19
C THR A 52 -3.40 6.06 -4.61
N LEU A 53 -3.46 7.07 -5.48
CA LEU A 53 -3.91 6.94 -6.88
C LEU A 53 -3.20 5.84 -7.68
N PRO A 54 -1.88 5.59 -7.53
CA PRO A 54 -1.18 4.55 -8.27
C PRO A 54 -1.80 3.16 -8.10
N ILE A 55 -2.52 2.91 -7.00
CA ILE A 55 -3.16 1.61 -6.76
C ILE A 55 -4.20 1.25 -7.82
N LEU A 56 -4.78 2.23 -8.52
CA LEU A 56 -5.69 2.02 -9.65
C LEU A 56 -4.99 1.33 -10.83
N TRP A 57 -3.68 1.51 -10.98
CA TRP A 57 -2.87 0.92 -12.05
C TRP A 57 -2.17 -0.38 -11.66
N ARG A 58 -2.45 -0.94 -10.47
CA ARG A 58 -1.78 -2.15 -9.94
C ARG A 58 -1.83 -3.37 -10.84
N ARG A 59 -2.88 -3.49 -11.68
CA ARG A 59 -3.03 -4.61 -12.62
C ARG A 59 -2.26 -4.44 -13.92
N ARG A 60 -1.85 -3.21 -14.24
CA ARG A 60 -1.15 -2.88 -15.48
C ARG A 60 0.35 -3.00 -15.30
N ASN A 61 0.90 -2.39 -14.25
CA ASN A 61 2.33 -2.46 -13.95
C ASN A 61 2.58 -2.21 -12.46
N MET A 62 2.79 -3.28 -11.70
CA MET A 62 3.01 -3.20 -10.26
C MET A 62 4.30 -2.45 -9.90
N LEU A 63 5.33 -2.53 -10.75
CA LEU A 63 6.61 -1.81 -10.52
C LEU A 63 6.41 -0.29 -10.58
N VAL A 64 5.64 0.18 -11.56
CA VAL A 64 5.30 1.61 -11.68
C VAL A 64 4.51 2.06 -10.45
N VAL A 65 3.58 1.24 -9.95
CA VAL A 65 2.84 1.55 -8.72
C VAL A 65 3.79 1.74 -7.54
N TYR A 66 4.72 0.80 -7.33
CA TYR A 66 5.71 0.95 -6.25
C TYR A 66 6.60 2.16 -6.44
N ALA A 67 7.12 2.40 -7.65
CA ALA A 67 7.99 3.53 -7.92
C ALA A 67 7.28 4.86 -7.63
N VAL A 68 6.04 5.03 -8.09
CA VAL A 68 5.27 6.25 -7.86
C VAL A 68 4.88 6.39 -6.40
N THR A 69 4.45 5.31 -5.72
CA THR A 69 4.12 5.36 -4.29
C THR A 69 5.35 5.68 -3.44
N LEU A 70 6.51 5.08 -3.70
CA LEU A 70 7.77 5.37 -3.01
C LEU A 70 8.18 6.82 -3.23
N ALA A 71 8.13 7.32 -4.47
CA ALA A 71 8.45 8.71 -4.78
C ALA A 71 7.51 9.68 -4.09
N ALA A 72 6.19 9.45 -4.15
CA ALA A 72 5.19 10.30 -3.51
C ALA A 72 5.36 10.35 -1.98
N LEU A 73 5.59 9.19 -1.34
CA LEU A 73 5.84 9.13 0.09
C LEU A 73 7.19 9.76 0.47
N GLY A 74 8.23 9.56 -0.33
CA GLY A 74 9.53 10.21 -0.13
C GLY A 74 9.42 11.72 -0.20
N ILE A 75 8.73 12.25 -1.22
CA ILE A 75 8.42 13.69 -1.33
C ILE A 75 7.63 14.16 -0.12
N HIS A 76 6.62 13.40 0.31
CA HIS A 76 5.81 13.75 1.48
C HIS A 76 6.64 13.82 2.77
N VAL A 77 7.56 12.87 2.98
CA VAL A 77 8.47 12.88 4.13
C VAL A 77 9.42 14.08 4.08
N LEU A 78 9.98 14.39 2.90
CA LEU A 78 10.89 15.52 2.72
C LEU A 78 10.18 16.88 2.86
N ALA A 79 8.95 16.99 2.38
CA ALA A 79 8.18 18.24 2.41
C ALA A 79 7.59 18.55 3.79
N PHE A 80 7.21 17.52 4.57
CA PHE A 80 6.43 17.71 5.80
C PHE A 80 7.14 17.25 7.09
N GLY A 81 8.37 16.70 7.01
CA GLY A 81 9.21 16.48 8.20
C GLY A 81 8.74 15.33 9.10
N TRP A 82 8.57 15.56 10.40
CA TRP A 82 7.99 14.59 11.34
C TRP A 82 6.47 14.75 11.44
N THR A 83 5.71 13.68 11.16
CA THR A 83 4.25 13.65 11.28
C THR A 83 3.78 12.23 11.65
N VAL A 84 2.51 12.07 12.03
CA VAL A 84 1.90 10.74 12.23
C VAL A 84 1.47 10.20 10.87
N ARG A 85 2.07 9.11 10.41
CA ARG A 85 1.89 8.57 9.05
C ARG A 85 1.49 7.12 9.04
N CYS A 86 1.83 6.40 10.10
CA CYS A 86 1.62 4.98 10.24
C CYS A 86 0.16 4.58 10.00
N GLY A 87 -0.81 5.42 10.39
CA GLY A 87 -2.24 5.15 10.23
C GLY A 87 -2.72 5.04 8.77
N ALA A 88 -2.02 5.64 7.81
CA ALA A 88 -2.41 5.61 6.40
C ALA A 88 -1.36 4.93 5.51
N GLY A 89 -0.07 5.15 5.80
CA GLY A 89 1.04 4.56 5.07
C GLY A 89 1.18 3.04 5.27
N LEU A 90 0.96 2.53 6.49
CA LEU A 90 1.06 1.09 6.75
C LEU A 90 -0.07 0.30 6.08
N PRO A 91 -1.36 0.69 6.17
CA PRO A 91 -2.42 0.02 5.42
C PRO A 91 -2.19 -0.01 3.92
N LEU A 92 -1.66 1.08 3.34
CA LEU A 92 -1.27 1.13 1.93
C LEU A 92 -0.18 0.09 1.62
N SER A 93 0.86 0.00 2.47
CA SER A 93 1.93 -1.00 2.29
C SER A 93 1.40 -2.44 2.32
N PHE A 94 0.46 -2.76 3.22
CA PHE A 94 -0.15 -4.08 3.31
C PHE A 94 -1.03 -4.39 2.09
N ALA A 95 -1.78 -3.41 1.60
CA ALA A 95 -2.57 -3.55 0.39
C ALA A 95 -1.69 -3.81 -0.84
N LEU A 96 -0.54 -3.15 -0.94
CA LEU A 96 0.46 -3.39 -1.99
C LEU A 96 1.12 -4.76 -1.85
N ALA A 97 1.50 -5.18 -0.64
CA ALA A 97 2.05 -6.51 -0.38
C ALA A 97 1.07 -7.62 -0.79
N TYR A 98 -0.20 -7.51 -0.39
CA TYR A 98 -1.27 -8.41 -0.83
C TYR A 98 -1.42 -8.41 -2.35
N ALA A 99 -1.45 -7.22 -2.97
CA ALA A 99 -1.61 -7.09 -4.41
C ALA A 99 -0.45 -7.74 -5.18
N SER A 100 0.80 -7.57 -4.74
CA SER A 100 1.98 -8.24 -5.30
C SER A 100 1.86 -9.75 -5.19
N GLY A 101 1.53 -10.21 -3.97
CA GLY A 101 1.28 -11.61 -3.67
C GLY A 101 0.18 -12.21 -4.54
N LYS A 102 -0.84 -11.44 -4.94
CA LYS A 102 -1.95 -11.90 -5.77
C LYS A 102 -1.70 -11.79 -7.28
N LEU A 103 -1.14 -10.68 -7.74
CA LEU A 103 -1.10 -10.29 -9.16
C LEU A 103 0.19 -10.66 -9.88
N THR A 104 1.31 -10.87 -9.18
CA THR A 104 2.64 -11.07 -9.80
C THR A 104 3.23 -12.45 -9.49
N LYS A 105 4.00 -13.05 -10.39
CA LYS A 105 4.54 -14.43 -10.23
C LYS A 105 6.06 -14.42 -10.02
N GLY A 106 6.59 -15.52 -9.46
CA GLY A 106 8.03 -15.75 -9.31
C GLY A 106 8.73 -14.64 -8.50
N TRP A 107 9.92 -14.25 -8.96
CA TRP A 107 10.76 -13.25 -8.30
C TRP A 107 10.09 -11.86 -8.20
N MET A 108 9.23 -11.48 -9.15
CA MET A 108 8.48 -10.22 -9.12
C MET A 108 7.56 -10.12 -7.90
N SER A 109 7.01 -11.26 -7.45
CA SER A 109 6.18 -11.33 -6.24
C SER A 109 6.99 -11.00 -4.99
N VAL A 110 8.21 -11.52 -4.92
CA VAL A 110 9.12 -11.28 -3.79
C VAL A 110 9.64 -9.85 -3.82
N LEU A 111 9.99 -9.33 -5.01
CA LEU A 111 10.39 -7.94 -5.19
C LEU A 111 9.27 -6.98 -4.74
N GLY A 112 8.01 -7.29 -5.04
CA GLY A 112 6.88 -6.52 -4.55
C GLY A 112 6.75 -6.52 -3.03
N LEU A 113 7.00 -7.67 -2.37
CA LEU A 113 7.06 -7.72 -0.91
C LEU A 113 8.20 -6.85 -0.36
N ALA A 114 9.40 -6.95 -0.93
CA ALA A 114 10.53 -6.12 -0.55
C ALA A 114 10.23 -4.62 -0.73
N ALA A 115 9.59 -4.24 -1.84
CA ALA A 115 9.17 -2.87 -2.10
C ALA A 115 8.09 -2.39 -1.09
N ALA A 116 7.17 -3.26 -0.67
CA ALA A 116 6.21 -2.94 0.39
C ALA A 116 6.90 -2.69 1.74
N VAL A 117 7.93 -3.47 2.08
CA VAL A 117 8.76 -3.23 3.28
C VAL A 117 9.54 -1.92 3.15
N ALA A 118 10.04 -1.58 1.96
CA ALA A 118 10.68 -0.29 1.72
C ALA A 118 9.70 0.89 1.93
N VAL A 119 8.44 0.74 1.49
CA VAL A 119 7.38 1.71 1.78
C VAL A 119 7.18 1.87 3.29
N GLN A 120 7.16 0.77 4.06
CA GLN A 120 7.06 0.84 5.53
C GLN A 120 8.25 1.58 6.14
N ALA A 121 9.47 1.30 5.69
CA ALA A 121 10.67 1.98 6.19
C ALA A 121 10.60 3.50 5.96
N ILE A 122 10.17 3.95 4.78
CA ILE A 122 9.99 5.37 4.48
C ILE A 122 8.91 5.99 5.37
N VAL A 123 7.81 5.29 5.62
CA VAL A 123 6.75 5.78 6.51
C VAL A 123 7.28 5.92 7.93
N LEU A 124 8.01 4.92 8.43
CA LEU A 124 8.43 4.82 9.83
C LEU A 124 9.67 5.64 10.19
N VAL A 125 10.55 5.98 9.24
CA VAL A 125 11.81 6.71 9.52
C VAL A 125 11.59 8.12 10.09
N ARG A 126 10.43 8.72 9.80
CA ARG A 126 10.02 10.03 10.34
C ARG A 126 8.62 9.98 10.94
N ASP A 127 8.18 8.81 11.39
CA ASP A 127 6.90 8.65 12.07
C ASP A 127 7.07 8.93 13.57
N SER A 128 6.32 9.90 14.07
CA SER A 128 6.44 10.35 15.46
C SER A 128 5.72 9.45 16.46
N ALA A 129 4.82 8.59 16.01
CA ALA A 129 4.01 7.73 16.88
C ALA A 129 4.63 6.33 17.06
N ALA A 130 5.15 5.76 15.98
CA ALA A 130 5.60 4.37 15.94
C ALA A 130 7.12 4.22 15.82
N GLY A 131 7.78 5.07 15.02
CA GLY A 131 9.21 4.98 14.70
C GLY A 131 9.64 3.66 14.02
N LEU A 132 10.94 3.52 13.78
CA LEU A 132 11.51 2.34 13.09
C LEU A 132 11.49 1.04 13.92
N GLY A 133 11.32 1.12 15.24
CA GLY A 133 11.35 -0.04 16.13
C GLY A 133 10.30 -1.11 15.79
N ILE A 134 9.18 -0.71 15.18
CA ILE A 134 8.09 -1.64 14.83
C ILE A 134 8.25 -2.31 13.46
N ILE A 135 9.33 -2.02 12.71
CA ILE A 135 9.47 -2.49 11.32
C ILE A 135 9.45 -4.02 11.21
N GLY A 136 9.94 -4.74 12.21
CA GLY A 136 9.89 -6.21 12.23
C GLY A 136 8.45 -6.73 12.26
N VAL A 137 7.59 -6.11 13.07
CA VAL A 137 6.17 -6.47 13.18
C VAL A 137 5.42 -6.11 11.90
N THR A 138 5.65 -4.92 11.34
CA THR A 138 4.98 -4.50 10.10
C THR A 138 5.46 -5.31 8.90
N ALA A 139 6.73 -5.69 8.84
CA ALA A 139 7.25 -6.54 7.78
C ALA A 139 6.62 -7.94 7.84
N LEU A 140 6.45 -8.51 9.04
CA LEU A 140 5.73 -9.77 9.25
C LEU A 140 4.28 -9.67 8.76
N MET A 141 3.57 -8.60 9.12
CA MET A 141 2.20 -8.37 8.66
C MET A 141 2.12 -8.24 7.13
N ALA A 142 3.08 -7.55 6.49
CA ALA A 142 3.16 -7.49 5.04
C ALA A 142 3.43 -8.86 4.41
N ALA A 143 4.30 -9.67 5.01
CA ALA A 143 4.55 -11.04 4.56
C ALA A 143 3.29 -11.93 4.65
N VAL A 144 2.51 -11.79 5.73
CA VAL A 144 1.21 -12.46 5.88
C VAL A 144 0.24 -12.01 4.79
N ALA A 145 0.06 -10.69 4.60
CA ALA A 145 -0.81 -10.14 3.57
C ALA A 145 -0.41 -10.62 2.15
N TRP A 146 0.89 -10.61 1.85
CA TRP A 146 1.45 -11.14 0.62
C TRP A 146 1.18 -12.65 0.47
N GLY A 147 1.38 -13.43 1.53
CA GLY A 147 1.13 -14.87 1.55
C GLY A 147 -0.34 -15.21 1.28
N ILE A 148 -1.27 -14.45 1.85
CA ILE A 148 -2.71 -14.59 1.57
C ILE A 148 -2.98 -14.32 0.08
N GLY A 149 -2.41 -13.25 -0.48
CA GLY A 149 -2.52 -12.94 -1.91
C GLY A 149 -2.00 -14.09 -2.79
N ALA A 150 -0.83 -14.63 -2.45
CA ALA A 150 -0.20 -15.73 -3.17
C ALA A 150 -1.01 -17.03 -3.09
N GLY A 151 -1.58 -17.34 -1.92
CA GLY A 151 -2.47 -18.49 -1.73
C GLY A 151 -3.74 -18.38 -2.56
N LEU A 152 -4.39 -17.22 -2.57
CA LEU A 152 -5.60 -16.99 -3.37
C LEU A 152 -5.33 -17.08 -4.87
N ARG A 153 -4.16 -16.63 -5.34
CA ARG A 153 -3.77 -16.81 -6.75
C ARG A 153 -3.68 -18.29 -7.11
N LYS A 154 -3.00 -19.11 -6.30
CA LYS A 154 -2.85 -20.55 -6.56
C LYS A 154 -4.22 -21.23 -6.71
N ARG A 155 -5.15 -20.94 -5.80
CA ARG A 155 -6.52 -21.47 -5.84
C ARG A 155 -7.31 -21.04 -7.08
N SER A 156 -7.09 -19.81 -7.55
CA SER A 156 -7.81 -19.27 -8.72
C SER A 156 -7.32 -19.88 -10.04
N GLY A 157 -6.06 -20.34 -10.11
CA GLY A 157 -5.53 -21.08 -11.26
C GLY A 157 -6.14 -22.47 -11.36
N THR A 158 -6.15 -23.23 -10.26
CA THR A 158 -6.69 -24.60 -10.22
C THR A 158 -8.17 -24.68 -10.62
N ARG A 159 -8.97 -23.64 -10.35
CA ARG A 159 -10.40 -23.64 -10.70
C ARG A 159 -10.67 -23.43 -12.20
N ALA A 160 -9.75 -22.80 -12.94
CA ALA A 160 -9.88 -22.66 -14.38
C ALA A 160 -9.59 -23.99 -15.09
N ASP A 161 -8.61 -24.75 -14.58
CA ASP A 161 -8.20 -26.03 -15.16
C ASP A 161 -9.26 -27.14 -14.95
N VAL A 162 -10.08 -27.05 -13.89
CA VAL A 162 -11.16 -28.02 -13.61
C VAL A 162 -12.42 -27.78 -14.48
N ILE A 163 -12.55 -26.60 -15.10
CA ILE A 163 -13.73 -26.21 -15.91
C ILE A 163 -13.46 -26.40 -17.43
N GLU A 164 -12.34 -26.98 -17.85
CA GLU A 164 -12.20 -27.49 -19.22
C GLU A 164 -12.79 -28.92 -19.29
N PRO A 165 -14.06 -29.11 -19.73
CA PRO A 165 -14.56 -30.43 -20.00
C PRO A 165 -13.80 -30.99 -21.21
N ALA A 166 -13.38 -32.26 -21.07
CA ALA A 166 -12.82 -33.07 -22.13
C ALA A 166 -13.58 -32.86 -23.44
N LYS A 167 -12.97 -32.16 -24.39
CA LYS A 167 -13.36 -32.30 -25.80
C LYS A 167 -12.89 -33.67 -26.25
N SER A 168 -13.75 -34.65 -26.02
CA SER A 168 -13.75 -35.94 -26.70
C SER A 168 -13.98 -35.68 -28.19
N TYR A 169 -12.91 -35.67 -28.98
CA TYR A 169 -13.02 -35.77 -30.43
C TYR A 169 -13.07 -37.26 -30.77
N ALA A 170 -14.26 -37.69 -31.20
CA ALA A 170 -14.50 -38.92 -31.93
C ALA A 170 -14.00 -38.78 -33.38
#